data_AF-A0AAI8QGA3-F1
#
_entry.id   AF-A0AAI8QGA3-F1
#
_cell.length_a   1.000
_cell.length_b   1.000
_cell.length_c   1.000
_cell.angle_alpha   90.00
_cell.angle_beta   90.00
_cell.angle_gamma   90.00
#
_symmetry.space_group_name_H-M   'P 1'
#
loop_
_entity.id
_entity.type
_entity.pdbx_description
1 polymer ?
#
loop_
_entity_poly.entity_id
_entity_poly.type
_entity_poly.pdbx_seq_one_letter_code
_entity_poly.pdbx_strand_id
1 'polypeptide(L)'
;MQKSCVFMGALPLGAFFFMRLENAFLLSLKGAEIELISDFDNLERDIIMWCRFKGEEFICKQKISKDLESKGNFLYLMRKKSPTRFHKFDATSSAPAMHGLAPNGVQVEVASPEYHFTYLHNNEIWSNNIAQIYEDSKNAQWNASRDILWQEMPRFSPELEFAIAQIMTYLTENEFSALYIPSRFLGQISPFFTAVPLLLSSIIGDESRHIESFIKRANVTGLGVQYSTLTTQQSLFSLWNEKDYFKSSFLLHIMGEGTFIDLLKFLEDGFRDLVDWQSAKLLSLARKDEARHVSYGMGNVKHTLANNPAKIAALKDVVFQRKNYLDSQSAESSLLLESMAILKGGGQECIAQGFDEVMELKSKMERNRTRRLVECGIDEDLAVDLSKAHTPNFM
;
A
#
# COMPACT_ATOMS: atom_id res chain seq x y z
N MET A 1 0.93 38.14 -21.07
CA MET A 1 1.56 38.50 -19.78
C MET A 1 0.67 37.96 -18.68
N GLN A 2 1.17 37.11 -17.78
CA GLN A 2 0.41 36.70 -16.61
C GLN A 2 0.34 37.89 -15.66
N LYS A 3 -0.88 38.30 -15.30
CA LYS A 3 -1.13 39.38 -14.34
C LYS A 3 -1.66 38.79 -13.05
N SER A 4 -1.14 39.23 -11.92
CA SER A 4 -1.62 38.86 -10.60
C SER A 4 -2.10 40.11 -9.88
N CYS A 5 -3.28 40.07 -9.26
CA CYS A 5 -3.85 41.20 -8.54
C CYS A 5 -3.98 40.87 -7.05
N VAL A 6 -3.52 41.77 -6.19
CA VAL A 6 -3.51 41.61 -4.73
C VAL A 6 -4.29 42.76 -4.10
N PHE A 7 -5.45 42.44 -3.56
CA PHE A 7 -6.27 43.41 -2.82
C PHE A 7 -5.78 43.49 -1.36
N MET A 8 -5.15 44.61 -1.01
CA MET A 8 -4.74 44.96 0.34
C MET A 8 -5.84 45.77 1.07
N GLY A 9 -6.63 46.57 0.35
CA GLY A 9 -7.68 47.41 0.93
C GLY A 9 -7.13 48.32 2.04
N ALA A 10 -7.81 48.37 3.18
CA ALA A 10 -7.42 49.10 4.38
C ALA A 10 -6.33 48.41 5.23
N LEU A 11 -5.61 47.42 4.71
CA LEU A 11 -4.51 46.78 5.43
C LEU A 11 -3.31 47.74 5.55
N PRO A 12 -2.93 48.19 6.78
CA PRO A 12 -1.80 49.10 6.94
C PRO A 12 -0.46 48.40 6.70
N LEU A 13 0.59 49.19 6.51
CA LEU A 13 1.96 48.70 6.47
C LEU A 13 2.31 47.93 7.75
N GLY A 14 2.98 46.81 7.59
CA GLY A 14 3.38 45.92 8.67
C GLY A 14 3.74 44.55 8.15
N ALA A 15 4.05 43.63 9.06
CA ALA A 15 4.45 42.27 8.70
C ALA A 15 3.41 41.57 7.80
N PHE A 16 2.12 41.73 8.10
CA PHE A 16 1.06 41.09 7.31
C PHE A 16 0.98 41.63 5.87
N PHE A 17 1.11 42.94 5.69
CA PHE A 17 1.12 43.56 4.36
C PHE A 17 2.24 43.01 3.49
N PHE A 18 3.48 43.01 4.02
CA PHE A 18 4.64 42.54 3.27
C PHE A 18 4.65 41.03 3.06
N MET A 19 4.13 40.24 4.00
CA MET A 19 3.96 38.80 3.80
C MET A 19 2.99 38.50 2.64
N ARG A 20 1.87 39.23 2.54
CA ARG A 20 0.93 39.06 1.41
C ARG A 20 1.55 39.48 0.09
N LEU A 21 2.32 40.57 0.08
CA LEU A 21 3.04 41.03 -1.10
C LEU A 21 4.11 40.00 -1.51
N GLU A 22 4.87 39.48 -0.55
CA GLU A 22 5.89 38.46 -0.79
C GLU A 22 5.29 37.18 -1.37
N ASN A 23 4.16 36.71 -0.85
CA ASN A 23 3.46 35.53 -1.40
C ASN A 23 2.97 35.77 -2.83
N ALA A 24 2.49 36.96 -3.16
CA ALA A 24 2.08 37.28 -4.53
C ALA A 24 3.25 37.22 -5.51
N PHE A 25 4.42 37.71 -5.11
CA PHE A 25 5.65 37.59 -5.90
C PHE A 25 6.19 36.15 -5.94
N LEU A 26 6.09 35.42 -4.83
CA LEU A 26 6.54 34.03 -4.72
C LEU A 26 5.80 33.12 -5.71
N LEU A 27 4.48 33.28 -5.84
CA LEU A 27 3.62 32.47 -6.71
C LEU A 27 3.59 32.93 -8.18
N SER A 28 4.16 34.10 -8.49
CA SER A 28 4.14 34.65 -9.85
C SER A 28 5.33 34.14 -10.68
N LEU A 29 5.15 34.03 -12.01
CA LEU A 29 6.24 33.72 -12.93
C LEU A 29 7.15 34.94 -13.13
N LYS A 30 8.44 34.72 -13.40
CA LYS A 30 9.37 35.79 -13.78
C LYS A 30 8.79 36.61 -14.95
N GLY A 31 8.77 37.93 -14.80
CA GLY A 31 8.21 38.87 -15.77
C GLY A 31 6.73 39.17 -15.59
N ALA A 32 6.03 38.50 -14.66
CA ALA A 32 4.64 38.81 -14.36
C ALA A 32 4.47 40.22 -13.78
N GLU A 33 3.37 40.86 -14.16
CA GLU A 33 2.96 42.14 -13.58
C GLU A 33 2.04 41.89 -12.39
N ILE A 34 2.31 42.59 -11.30
CA ILE A 34 1.62 42.44 -10.02
C ILE A 34 0.95 43.77 -9.69
N GLU A 35 -0.37 43.74 -9.63
CA GLU A 35 -1.24 44.87 -9.33
C GLU A 35 -1.61 44.82 -7.85
N LEU A 36 -1.13 45.77 -7.04
CA LEU A 36 -1.51 45.90 -5.63
C LEU A 36 -2.55 47.00 -5.47
N ILE A 37 -3.69 46.67 -4.87
CA ILE A 37 -4.80 47.60 -4.67
C ILE A 37 -4.94 47.92 -3.18
N SER A 38 -4.81 49.17 -2.78
CA SER A 38 -4.90 49.62 -1.38
C SER A 38 -5.69 50.91 -1.24
N ASP A 39 -6.30 51.12 -0.07
CA ASP A 39 -7.00 52.35 0.31
C ASP A 39 -6.00 53.46 0.68
N PHE A 40 -4.72 53.13 0.89
CA PHE A 40 -3.67 54.05 1.27
C PHE A 40 -2.94 54.62 0.05
N ASP A 41 -2.70 55.93 0.06
CA ASP A 41 -2.07 56.68 -1.03
C ASP A 41 -0.57 56.94 -0.81
N ASN A 42 -0.03 56.52 0.33
CA ASN A 42 1.30 56.88 0.79
C ASN A 42 2.28 55.69 0.81
N LEU A 43 1.98 54.61 0.08
CA LEU A 43 2.76 53.37 0.14
C LEU A 43 3.96 53.31 -0.83
N GLU A 44 4.09 54.27 -1.76
CA GLU A 44 5.07 54.23 -2.85
C GLU A 44 6.50 54.04 -2.34
N ARG A 45 6.89 54.83 -1.33
CA ARG A 45 8.25 54.81 -0.80
C ARG A 45 8.60 53.43 -0.25
N ASP A 46 7.71 52.86 0.57
CA ASP A 46 7.91 51.56 1.20
C ASP A 46 7.91 50.42 0.18
N ILE A 47 7.02 50.48 -0.81
CA ILE A 47 6.97 49.49 -1.90
C ILE A 47 8.23 49.58 -2.77
N ILE A 48 8.69 50.77 -3.14
CA ILE A 48 9.93 50.96 -3.90
C ILE A 48 11.13 50.40 -3.14
N MET A 49 11.22 50.67 -1.84
CA MET A 49 12.31 50.16 -1.00
C MET A 49 12.25 48.64 -0.87
N TRP A 50 11.06 48.07 -0.69
CA TRP A 50 10.85 46.62 -0.66
C TRP A 50 11.23 45.96 -1.99
N CYS A 51 10.79 46.53 -3.12
CA CYS A 51 11.15 46.05 -4.45
C CYS A 51 12.66 46.03 -4.64
N ARG A 52 13.36 47.13 -4.31
CA ARG A 52 14.83 47.18 -4.38
C ARG A 52 15.49 46.12 -3.50
N PHE A 53 15.02 45.95 -2.27
CA PHE A 53 15.55 44.95 -1.34
C PHE A 53 15.37 43.50 -1.84
N LYS A 54 14.21 43.19 -2.44
CA LYS A 54 13.90 41.86 -2.98
C LYS A 54 14.39 41.64 -4.42
N GLY A 55 14.95 42.67 -5.06
CA GLY A 55 15.39 42.63 -6.46
C GLY A 55 14.24 42.66 -7.47
N GLU A 56 13.11 43.25 -7.11
CA GLU A 56 11.90 43.41 -7.93
C GLU A 56 11.78 44.83 -8.50
N GLU A 57 10.85 45.04 -9.43
CA GLU A 57 10.66 46.31 -10.13
C GLU A 57 9.34 46.99 -9.75
N PHE A 58 9.40 48.23 -9.24
CA PHE A 58 8.24 49.11 -9.14
C PHE A 58 8.04 49.85 -10.46
N ILE A 59 6.83 49.84 -11.01
CA ILE A 59 6.51 50.48 -12.30
C ILE A 59 5.86 51.84 -12.08
N CYS A 60 4.69 51.87 -11.43
CA CYS A 60 3.95 53.12 -11.21
C CYS A 60 2.85 52.98 -10.17
N LYS A 61 2.39 54.12 -9.63
CA LYS A 61 1.11 54.25 -8.91
C LYS A 61 0.06 54.87 -9.84
N GLN A 62 -1.18 54.40 -9.73
CA GLN A 62 -2.34 54.95 -10.41
C GLN A 62 -3.51 55.06 -9.43
N LYS A 63 -4.35 56.09 -9.57
CA LYS A 63 -5.62 56.18 -8.84
C LYS A 63 -6.70 55.47 -9.65
N ILE A 64 -7.44 54.53 -9.05
CA ILE A 64 -8.43 53.71 -9.76
C ILE A 64 -9.75 54.46 -9.95
N SER A 65 -10.18 55.28 -8.97
CA SER A 65 -11.45 56.03 -9.07
C SER A 65 -11.26 57.47 -9.61
N LYS A 66 -12.15 57.84 -10.54
CA LYS A 66 -12.34 59.21 -11.05
C LYS A 66 -13.40 60.01 -10.27
N ASP A 67 -14.22 59.37 -9.43
CA ASP A 67 -15.24 60.05 -8.64
C ASP A 67 -14.68 60.52 -7.29
N LEU A 68 -14.97 61.78 -6.97
CA LEU A 68 -14.47 62.47 -5.77
C LEU A 68 -15.02 61.89 -4.44
N GLU A 69 -16.10 61.11 -4.49
CA GLU A 69 -16.81 60.61 -3.28
C GLU A 69 -16.51 59.14 -2.92
N SER A 70 -15.96 58.33 -3.83
CA SER A 70 -15.57 56.96 -3.50
C SER A 70 -14.22 56.95 -2.79
N LYS A 71 -14.09 56.25 -1.65
CA LYS A 71 -12.79 55.97 -1.02
C LYS A 71 -11.83 55.45 -2.08
N GLY A 72 -10.80 56.23 -2.40
CA GLY A 72 -9.97 56.02 -3.57
C GLY A 72 -9.10 54.79 -3.41
N ASN A 73 -9.37 53.75 -4.19
CA ASN A 73 -8.46 52.62 -4.31
C ASN A 73 -7.26 53.06 -5.17
N PHE A 74 -6.06 52.88 -4.65
CA PHE A 74 -4.80 53.14 -5.34
C PHE A 74 -4.22 51.82 -5.85
N LEU A 75 -3.85 51.81 -7.13
CA LEU A 75 -3.14 50.74 -7.79
C LEU A 75 -1.64 51.03 -7.74
N TYR A 76 -0.86 50.08 -7.25
CA TYR A 76 0.59 50.07 -7.32
C TYR A 76 0.98 48.91 -8.24
N LEU A 77 1.52 49.24 -9.41
CA LEU A 77 1.95 48.26 -10.40
C LEU A 77 3.43 47.95 -10.21
N MET A 78 3.74 46.67 -10.11
CA MET A 78 5.10 46.15 -9.98
C MET A 78 5.32 45.02 -10.99
N ARG A 79 6.58 44.60 -11.17
CA ARG A 79 6.94 43.45 -12.01
C ARG A 79 7.93 42.55 -11.28
N LYS A 80 7.65 41.24 -11.35
CA LYS A 80 8.58 40.22 -10.86
C LYS A 80 9.80 40.13 -11.78
N LYS A 81 10.98 40.37 -11.23
CA LYS A 81 12.28 40.17 -11.89
C LYS A 81 12.99 38.93 -11.34
N SER A 82 12.74 38.57 -10.09
CA SER A 82 13.30 37.36 -9.48
C SER A 82 12.90 36.09 -10.26
N PRO A 83 13.72 35.01 -10.22
CA PRO A 83 13.37 33.74 -10.85
C PRO A 83 12.03 33.18 -10.36
N THR A 84 11.35 32.43 -11.23
CA THR A 84 10.22 31.60 -10.84
C THR A 84 10.69 30.56 -9.83
N ARG A 85 9.99 30.46 -8.69
CA ARG A 85 10.39 29.56 -7.59
C ARG A 85 9.75 28.19 -7.62
N PHE A 86 8.67 27.96 -8.36
CA PHE A 86 8.03 26.64 -8.42
C PHE A 86 8.17 26.02 -9.80
N HIS A 87 8.51 24.74 -9.82
CA HIS A 87 8.50 23.94 -11.04
C HIS A 87 7.07 23.73 -11.52
N LYS A 88 6.87 23.80 -12.84
CA LYS A 88 5.60 23.42 -13.44
C LYS A 88 5.39 21.92 -13.17
N PHE A 89 4.21 21.55 -12.71
CA PHE A 89 3.83 20.15 -12.62
C PHE A 89 3.78 19.53 -14.02
N ASP A 90 4.40 18.36 -14.17
CA ASP A 90 4.34 17.54 -15.37
C ASP A 90 3.84 16.13 -14.98
N ALA A 91 2.88 15.62 -15.72
CA ALA A 91 2.30 14.30 -15.49
C ALA A 91 3.21 13.23 -16.10
N THR A 92 4.33 12.96 -15.43
CA THR A 92 5.36 12.01 -15.87
C THR A 92 5.11 10.62 -15.29
N SER A 93 5.62 9.58 -15.96
CA SER A 93 5.68 8.20 -15.43
C SER A 93 6.81 7.99 -14.41
N SER A 94 7.63 9.02 -14.20
CA SER A 94 8.74 9.04 -13.24
C SER A 94 8.55 10.14 -12.21
N ALA A 95 8.80 9.84 -10.94
CA ALA A 95 8.80 10.80 -9.85
C ALA A 95 9.97 11.80 -10.00
N PRO A 96 9.74 13.12 -9.91
CA PRO A 96 10.81 14.11 -9.91
C PRO A 96 11.71 13.99 -8.68
N ALA A 97 13.04 14.16 -8.84
CA ALA A 97 14.01 14.00 -7.75
C ALA A 97 13.74 14.89 -6.53
N MET A 98 13.29 16.13 -6.75
CA MET A 98 12.98 17.10 -5.69
C MET A 98 11.55 16.97 -5.14
N HIS A 99 10.75 16.00 -5.60
CA HIS A 99 9.34 15.90 -5.20
C HIS A 99 9.16 15.56 -3.71
N GLY A 100 10.06 14.76 -3.15
CA GLY A 100 10.05 14.43 -1.74
C GLY A 100 8.73 13.86 -1.25
N LEU A 101 8.22 14.41 -0.14
CA LEU A 101 6.92 14.06 0.45
C LEU A 101 5.75 14.91 -0.09
N ALA A 102 6.00 15.71 -1.11
CA ALA A 102 4.94 16.51 -1.69
C ALA A 102 3.90 15.60 -2.39
N PRO A 103 2.61 15.97 -2.42
CA PRO A 103 1.59 15.15 -3.06
C PRO A 103 1.68 15.23 -4.58
N ASN A 104 1.20 14.18 -5.27
CA ASN A 104 1.05 14.21 -6.72
C ASN A 104 0.21 15.44 -7.15
N GLY A 105 0.62 16.11 -8.24
CA GLY A 105 -0.05 17.32 -8.75
C GLY A 105 0.51 18.64 -8.23
N VAL A 106 1.37 18.62 -7.21
CA VAL A 106 1.93 19.85 -6.62
C VAL A 106 3.03 20.47 -7.48
N GLN A 107 3.10 21.80 -7.46
CA GLN A 107 4.26 22.54 -7.97
C GLN A 107 5.30 22.65 -6.87
N VAL A 108 6.40 21.93 -7.02
CA VAL A 108 7.46 21.85 -6.02
C VAL A 108 8.38 23.06 -6.15
N GLU A 109 8.81 23.60 -5.03
CA GLU A 109 9.76 24.70 -5.03
C GLU A 109 11.13 24.26 -5.52
N VAL A 110 11.80 25.10 -6.32
CA VAL A 110 13.19 24.92 -6.75
C VAL A 110 14.09 24.73 -5.54
N ALA A 111 15.11 23.87 -5.68
CA ALA A 111 16.04 23.54 -4.61
C ALA A 111 15.39 22.94 -3.35
N SER A 112 14.21 22.31 -3.48
CA SER A 112 13.69 21.43 -2.44
C SER A 112 14.68 20.27 -2.17
N PRO A 113 14.76 19.75 -0.92
CA PRO A 113 15.66 18.64 -0.60
C PRO A 113 15.42 17.42 -1.48
N GLU A 114 16.49 16.72 -1.82
CA GLU A 114 16.41 15.43 -2.51
C GLU A 114 16.09 14.32 -1.51
N TYR A 115 15.01 13.59 -1.76
CA TYR A 115 14.65 12.40 -0.99
C TYR A 115 15.09 11.17 -1.78
N HIS A 116 15.89 10.30 -1.16
CA HIS A 116 16.40 9.10 -1.82
C HIS A 116 15.41 7.93 -1.73
N PHE A 117 14.35 7.98 -2.54
CA PHE A 117 13.46 6.84 -2.77
C PHE A 117 14.06 5.87 -3.79
N THR A 118 13.79 4.57 -3.63
CA THR A 118 14.27 3.53 -4.56
C THR A 118 13.35 3.40 -5.77
N TYR A 119 12.03 3.43 -5.56
CA TYR A 119 11.05 3.23 -6.63
C TYR A 119 10.52 4.59 -7.12
N LEU A 120 11.18 5.09 -8.18
CA LEU A 120 10.87 6.36 -8.84
C LEU A 120 10.03 6.20 -10.11
N HIS A 121 9.70 4.98 -10.53
CA HIS A 121 8.89 4.70 -11.72
C HIS A 121 7.69 3.83 -11.36
N ASN A 122 6.56 4.03 -12.03
CA ASN A 122 5.34 3.27 -11.77
C ASN A 122 5.33 1.86 -12.40
N ASN A 123 6.20 1.58 -13.37
CA ASN A 123 6.20 0.37 -14.20
C ASN A 123 6.05 -0.95 -13.42
N GLU A 124 6.60 -1.02 -12.21
CA GLU A 124 6.70 -2.25 -11.41
C GLU A 124 5.91 -2.20 -10.08
N ILE A 125 5.37 -1.03 -9.72
CA ILE A 125 4.66 -0.80 -8.44
C ILE A 125 3.16 -0.52 -8.62
N TRP A 126 2.72 -0.32 -9.87
CA TRP A 126 1.38 0.15 -10.17
C TRP A 126 0.42 -0.99 -10.54
N SER A 127 -0.86 -0.73 -10.34
CA SER A 127 -1.98 -1.51 -10.88
C SER A 127 -3.12 -0.56 -11.25
N ASN A 128 -3.87 -0.88 -12.32
CA ASN A 128 -4.95 -0.03 -12.80
C ASN A 128 -6.14 0.06 -11.83
N ASN A 129 -6.29 -0.92 -10.93
CA ASN A 129 -7.40 -0.99 -9.97
C ASN A 129 -7.04 -0.50 -8.54
N ILE A 130 -5.85 0.08 -8.32
CA ILE A 130 -5.39 0.48 -6.97
C ILE A 130 -6.42 1.35 -6.24
N ALA A 131 -6.94 2.39 -6.90
CA ALA A 131 -7.88 3.31 -6.26
C ALA A 131 -9.16 2.60 -5.82
N GLN A 132 -9.68 1.70 -6.65
CA GLN A 132 -10.87 0.91 -6.31
C GLN A 132 -10.58 -0.02 -5.13
N ILE A 133 -9.46 -0.76 -5.15
CA ILE A 133 -9.10 -1.67 -4.05
C ILE A 133 -8.92 -0.90 -2.74
N TYR A 134 -8.32 0.30 -2.79
CA TYR A 134 -8.16 1.16 -1.62
C TYR A 134 -9.49 1.69 -1.08
N GLU A 135 -10.44 2.04 -1.95
CA GLU A 135 -11.80 2.40 -1.50
C GLU A 135 -12.53 1.19 -0.90
N ASP A 136 -12.40 0.01 -1.50
CA ASP A 136 -12.99 -1.23 -1.02
C ASP A 136 -12.42 -1.64 0.35
N SER A 137 -11.12 -1.43 0.59
CA SER A 137 -10.49 -1.74 1.89
C SER A 137 -11.07 -0.91 3.04
N LYS A 138 -11.43 0.36 2.78
CA LYS A 138 -12.09 1.21 3.78
C LYS A 138 -13.51 0.75 4.08
N ASN A 139 -14.25 0.29 3.07
CA ASN A 139 -15.62 -0.18 3.23
C ASN A 139 -15.71 -1.56 3.91
N ALA A 140 -14.67 -2.38 3.76
CA ALA A 140 -14.62 -3.75 4.27
C ALA A 140 -13.99 -3.87 5.68
N GLN A 141 -13.73 -2.75 6.37
CA GLN A 141 -13.10 -2.75 7.69
C GLN A 141 -13.92 -3.55 8.72
N TRP A 142 -13.20 -4.32 9.55
CA TRP A 142 -13.74 -5.07 10.67
C TRP A 142 -12.81 -4.99 11.87
N ASN A 143 -13.33 -5.21 13.07
CA ASN A 143 -12.62 -5.09 14.33
C ASN A 143 -12.56 -6.43 15.06
N ALA A 144 -11.35 -6.96 15.22
CA ALA A 144 -11.10 -8.23 15.89
C ALA A 144 -11.66 -8.30 17.32
N SER A 145 -11.74 -7.18 18.03
CA SER A 145 -12.25 -7.13 19.41
C SER A 145 -13.76 -7.03 19.52
N ARG A 146 -14.45 -6.48 18.50
CA ARG A 146 -15.90 -6.17 18.55
C ARG A 146 -16.74 -7.06 17.65
N ASP A 147 -16.21 -7.45 16.50
CA ASP A 147 -16.98 -8.17 15.49
C ASP A 147 -16.88 -9.68 15.65
N ILE A 148 -15.90 -10.17 16.42
CA ILE A 148 -15.78 -11.59 16.79
C ILE A 148 -16.24 -11.77 18.24
N LEU A 149 -17.23 -12.62 18.46
CA LEU A 149 -17.78 -12.88 19.81
C LEU A 149 -16.98 -14.01 20.47
N TRP A 150 -15.77 -13.70 20.94
CA TRP A 150 -14.81 -14.67 21.50
C TRP A 150 -15.38 -15.58 22.60
N GLN A 151 -16.32 -15.07 23.39
CA GLN A 151 -17.00 -15.80 24.47
C GLN A 151 -17.98 -16.89 23.98
N GLU A 152 -18.37 -16.86 22.70
CA GLU A 152 -19.27 -17.84 22.09
C GLU A 152 -18.53 -19.02 21.44
N MET A 153 -17.19 -19.02 21.48
CA MET A 153 -16.41 -20.11 20.91
C MET A 153 -16.57 -21.38 21.77
N PRO A 154 -16.88 -22.53 21.15
CA PRO A 154 -17.00 -23.79 21.86
C PRO A 154 -15.63 -24.26 22.39
N ARG A 155 -15.67 -25.23 23.31
CA ARG A 155 -14.48 -25.97 23.74
C ARG A 155 -14.45 -27.32 23.04
N PHE A 156 -13.27 -27.72 22.60
CA PHE A 156 -13.00 -28.99 21.95
C PHE A 156 -12.17 -29.92 22.83
N SER A 157 -11.88 -31.14 22.32
CA SER A 157 -10.94 -32.04 22.98
C SER A 157 -9.53 -31.43 23.00
N PRO A 158 -8.67 -31.80 23.96
CA PRO A 158 -7.31 -31.27 24.04
C PRO A 158 -6.51 -31.39 22.74
N GLU A 159 -6.70 -32.47 21.99
CA GLU A 159 -6.00 -32.75 20.74
C GLU A 159 -6.46 -31.81 19.62
N LEU A 160 -7.78 -31.57 19.52
CA LEU A 160 -8.34 -30.64 18.53
C LEU A 160 -8.01 -29.18 18.88
N GLU A 161 -8.02 -28.81 20.16
CA GLU A 161 -7.59 -27.47 20.59
C GLU A 161 -6.11 -27.23 20.28
N PHE A 162 -5.25 -28.22 20.50
CA PHE A 162 -3.85 -28.14 20.12
C PHE A 162 -3.68 -27.96 18.60
N ALA A 163 -4.39 -28.76 17.79
CA ALA A 163 -4.36 -28.65 16.34
C ALA A 163 -4.81 -27.26 15.86
N ILE A 164 -5.89 -26.71 16.43
CA ILE A 164 -6.35 -25.35 16.13
C ILE A 164 -5.28 -24.32 16.49
N ALA A 165 -4.71 -24.38 17.70
CA ALA A 165 -3.68 -23.46 18.14
C ALA A 165 -2.41 -23.53 17.27
N GLN A 166 -2.04 -24.72 16.81
CA GLN A 166 -0.91 -24.94 15.91
C GLN A 166 -1.17 -24.38 14.50
N ILE A 167 -2.38 -24.51 13.97
CA ILE A 167 -2.79 -23.86 12.72
C ILE A 167 -2.74 -22.34 12.87
N MET A 168 -3.31 -21.78 13.95
CA MET A 168 -3.28 -20.34 14.20
C MET A 168 -1.86 -19.80 14.34
N THR A 169 -0.94 -20.60 14.89
CA THR A 169 0.48 -20.26 14.97
C THR A 169 1.09 -20.16 13.58
N TYR A 170 0.88 -21.17 12.73
CA TYR A 170 1.33 -21.14 11.34
C TYR A 170 0.77 -19.92 10.60
N LEU A 171 -0.54 -19.66 10.67
CA LEU A 171 -1.15 -18.48 10.04
C LEU A 171 -0.48 -17.20 10.53
N THR A 172 -0.34 -17.02 11.85
CA THR A 172 0.30 -15.83 12.45
C THR A 172 1.72 -15.58 11.91
N GLU A 173 2.55 -16.62 11.78
CA GLU A 173 3.92 -16.48 11.24
C GLU A 173 3.92 -15.99 9.78
N ASN A 174 2.96 -16.48 9.01
CA ASN A 174 2.76 -16.11 7.62
C ASN A 174 2.26 -14.66 7.50
N GLU A 175 1.31 -14.25 8.34
CA GLU A 175 0.83 -12.86 8.41
C GLU A 175 1.93 -11.87 8.81
N PHE A 176 2.88 -12.25 9.68
CA PHE A 176 4.03 -11.40 9.95
C PHE A 176 4.87 -11.13 8.69
N SER A 177 5.03 -12.12 7.81
CA SER A 177 5.73 -11.91 6.54
C SER A 177 4.92 -10.99 5.62
N ALA A 178 3.61 -11.21 5.52
CA ALA A 178 2.69 -10.36 4.78
C ALA A 178 2.65 -8.91 5.31
N LEU A 179 2.86 -8.71 6.61
CA LEU A 179 2.97 -7.37 7.21
C LEU A 179 4.31 -6.70 6.90
N TYR A 180 5.42 -7.40 7.16
CA TYR A 180 6.73 -6.77 7.10
C TYR A 180 7.27 -6.57 5.68
N ILE A 181 6.93 -7.45 4.72
CA ILE A 181 7.43 -7.34 3.35
C ILE A 181 6.93 -6.03 2.69
N PRO A 182 5.62 -5.73 2.65
CA PRO A 182 5.11 -4.45 2.18
C PRO A 182 5.62 -3.26 2.99
N SER A 183 5.71 -3.39 4.33
CA SER A 183 6.21 -2.33 5.21
C SER A 183 7.63 -1.89 4.85
N ARG A 184 8.51 -2.84 4.49
CA ARG A 184 9.87 -2.56 4.04
C ARG A 184 9.89 -1.71 2.77
N PHE A 185 8.97 -1.95 1.85
CA PHE A 185 8.92 -1.25 0.57
C PHE A 185 8.14 0.07 0.64
N LEU A 186 7.21 0.22 1.59
CA LEU A 186 6.40 1.42 1.76
C LEU A 186 7.25 2.70 1.82
N GLY A 187 8.31 2.70 2.64
CA GLY A 187 9.23 3.84 2.77
C GLY A 187 10.19 4.04 1.59
N GLN A 188 10.24 3.11 0.64
CA GLN A 188 11.11 3.16 -0.55
C GLN A 188 10.38 3.66 -1.80
N ILE A 189 9.05 3.71 -1.77
CA ILE A 189 8.20 4.15 -2.88
C ILE A 189 7.97 5.65 -2.78
N SER A 190 8.19 6.36 -3.89
CA SER A 190 7.96 7.80 -3.93
C SER A 190 6.47 8.14 -3.68
N PRO A 191 6.16 9.09 -2.78
CA PRO A 191 4.79 9.60 -2.57
C PRO A 191 4.15 10.22 -3.82
N PHE A 192 4.96 10.52 -4.85
CA PHE A 192 4.47 10.89 -6.18
C PHE A 192 3.47 9.87 -6.73
N PHE A 193 3.62 8.58 -6.42
CA PHE A 193 2.67 7.53 -6.78
C PHE A 193 1.64 7.29 -5.68
N THR A 194 1.02 8.36 -5.17
CA THR A 194 0.26 8.41 -3.91
C THR A 194 -0.70 7.24 -3.66
N ALA A 195 -1.36 6.72 -4.70
CA ALA A 195 -2.29 5.61 -4.55
C ALA A 195 -1.61 4.31 -4.04
N VAL A 196 -0.34 4.08 -4.40
CA VAL A 196 0.43 2.90 -3.99
C VAL A 196 0.68 2.86 -2.47
N PRO A 197 1.32 3.87 -1.84
CA PRO A 197 1.53 3.84 -0.38
C PRO A 197 0.22 3.82 0.41
N LEU A 198 -0.86 4.42 -0.10
CA LEU A 198 -2.18 4.34 0.53
C LEU A 198 -2.71 2.90 0.54
N LEU A 199 -2.66 2.21 -0.59
CA LEU A 199 -3.08 0.80 -0.67
C LEU A 199 -2.19 -0.11 0.18
N LEU A 200 -0.86 0.00 0.07
CA LEU A 200 0.04 -0.82 0.88
C LEU A 200 -0.17 -0.60 2.38
N SER A 201 -0.45 0.64 2.80
CA SER A 201 -0.79 0.93 4.21
C SER A 201 -2.08 0.24 4.65
N SER A 202 -3.09 0.13 3.76
CA SER A 202 -4.29 -0.65 4.04
C SER A 202 -3.99 -2.14 4.18
N ILE A 203 -3.20 -2.73 3.27
CA ILE A 203 -2.78 -4.13 3.34
C ILE A 203 -2.07 -4.40 4.68
N ILE A 204 -1.09 -3.57 5.04
CA ILE A 204 -0.36 -3.68 6.33
C ILE A 204 -1.34 -3.64 7.52
N GLY A 205 -2.35 -2.76 7.46
CA GLY A 205 -3.39 -2.68 8.47
C GLY A 205 -4.26 -3.94 8.54
N ASP A 206 -4.58 -4.55 7.40
CA ASP A 206 -5.33 -5.80 7.30
C ASP A 206 -4.51 -6.95 7.93
N GLU A 207 -3.22 -7.10 7.59
CA GLU A 207 -2.37 -8.16 8.17
C GLU A 207 -2.16 -7.98 9.68
N SER A 208 -2.11 -6.74 10.16
CA SER A 208 -2.04 -6.49 11.60
C SER A 208 -3.27 -7.03 12.34
N ARG A 209 -4.46 -6.95 11.72
CA ARG A 209 -5.70 -7.50 12.29
C ARG A 209 -5.75 -9.02 12.16
N HIS A 210 -5.20 -9.59 11.08
CA HIS A 210 -5.06 -11.04 10.94
C HIS A 210 -4.20 -11.62 12.07
N ILE A 211 -3.00 -11.04 12.29
CA ILE A 211 -2.09 -11.41 13.40
C ILE A 211 -2.82 -11.36 14.74
N GLU A 212 -3.46 -10.22 15.06
CA GLU A 212 -4.20 -10.05 16.32
C GLU A 212 -5.27 -11.14 16.48
N SER A 213 -6.03 -11.42 15.43
CA SER A 213 -7.17 -12.33 15.47
C SER A 213 -6.73 -13.78 15.58
N PHE A 214 -5.71 -14.21 14.85
CA PHE A 214 -5.18 -15.58 14.94
C PHE A 214 -4.53 -15.85 16.30
N ILE A 215 -3.75 -14.88 16.83
CA ILE A 215 -3.21 -14.99 18.19
C ILE A 215 -4.33 -15.07 19.21
N LYS A 216 -5.38 -14.24 19.11
CA LYS A 216 -6.54 -14.33 20.00
C LYS A 216 -7.21 -15.69 19.92
N ARG A 217 -7.43 -16.23 18.71
CA ARG A 217 -8.03 -17.56 18.55
C ARG A 217 -7.20 -18.67 19.18
N ALA A 218 -5.87 -18.60 19.08
CA ALA A 218 -4.97 -19.54 19.73
C ALA A 218 -5.04 -19.45 21.28
N ASN A 219 -5.31 -18.26 21.82
CA ASN A 219 -5.34 -17.99 23.26
C ASN A 219 -6.70 -18.23 23.93
N VAL A 220 -7.82 -18.31 23.17
CA VAL A 220 -9.17 -18.47 23.74
C VAL A 220 -9.30 -19.64 24.71
N THR A 221 -8.53 -20.72 24.49
CA THR A 221 -8.57 -21.93 25.32
C THR A 221 -7.49 -21.97 26.40
N GLY A 222 -6.64 -20.93 26.48
CA GLY A 222 -5.52 -20.84 27.41
C GLY A 222 -4.24 -21.54 26.95
N LEU A 223 -4.25 -22.21 25.79
CA LEU A 223 -3.06 -22.86 25.21
C LEU A 223 -2.05 -21.86 24.65
N GLY A 224 -2.54 -20.83 23.97
CA GLY A 224 -1.72 -19.84 23.28
C GLY A 224 -1.11 -20.36 21.98
N VAL A 225 -0.10 -19.66 21.47
CA VAL A 225 0.62 -20.08 20.26
C VAL A 225 1.53 -21.27 20.55
N GLN A 226 1.76 -22.10 19.54
CA GLN A 226 2.41 -23.40 19.63
C GLN A 226 3.81 -23.35 18.98
N TYR A 227 4.14 -24.32 18.12
CA TYR A 227 5.50 -24.52 17.64
C TYR A 227 5.74 -23.87 16.28
N SER A 228 6.85 -23.14 16.18
CA SER A 228 7.43 -22.68 14.93
C SER A 228 8.31 -23.78 14.33
N THR A 229 7.98 -24.24 13.12
CA THR A 229 8.76 -25.31 12.47
C THR A 229 9.87 -24.75 11.61
N LEU A 230 10.98 -25.51 11.48
CA LEU A 230 12.08 -25.14 10.59
C LEU A 230 11.61 -24.95 9.14
N THR A 231 10.75 -25.84 8.64
CA THR A 231 10.15 -25.75 7.29
C THR A 231 9.42 -24.43 7.09
N THR A 232 8.53 -24.05 8.04
CA THR A 232 7.82 -22.77 7.98
C THR A 232 8.83 -21.62 7.93
N GLN A 233 9.81 -21.60 8.85
CA GLN A 233 10.78 -20.51 8.94
C GLN A 233 11.66 -20.37 7.69
N GLN A 234 12.04 -21.48 7.04
CA GLN A 234 12.78 -21.44 5.77
C GLN A 234 11.92 -20.90 4.61
N SER A 235 10.65 -21.27 4.54
CA SER A 235 9.71 -20.71 3.56
C SER A 235 9.57 -19.19 3.74
N LEU A 236 9.34 -18.73 4.97
CA LEU A 236 9.20 -17.31 5.28
C LEU A 236 10.50 -16.54 5.05
N PHE A 237 11.64 -17.11 5.45
CA PHE A 237 12.96 -16.50 5.22
C PHE A 237 13.24 -16.30 3.74
N SER A 238 12.88 -17.25 2.88
CA SER A 238 13.08 -17.10 1.43
C SER A 238 12.18 -16.04 0.80
N LEU A 239 11.01 -15.72 1.38
CA LEU A 239 10.24 -14.52 0.98
C LEU A 239 10.92 -13.26 1.47
N TRP A 240 11.32 -13.23 2.75
CA TRP A 240 11.99 -12.11 3.38
C TRP A 240 13.28 -11.69 2.67
N ASN A 241 14.02 -12.67 2.15
CA ASN A 241 15.32 -12.44 1.54
C ASN A 241 15.24 -11.75 0.16
N GLU A 242 14.11 -11.88 -0.55
CA GLU A 242 13.90 -11.14 -1.80
C GLU A 242 13.86 -9.63 -1.52
N LYS A 243 14.59 -8.82 -2.31
CA LYS A 243 14.75 -7.37 -2.10
C LYS A 243 14.20 -6.54 -3.26
N ASP A 244 13.81 -7.19 -4.35
CA ASP A 244 13.09 -6.55 -5.45
C ASP A 244 11.59 -6.53 -5.15
N TYR A 245 10.98 -5.35 -5.29
CA TYR A 245 9.56 -5.16 -5.01
C TYR A 245 8.68 -6.02 -5.90
N PHE A 246 8.91 -6.02 -7.22
CA PHE A 246 8.07 -6.72 -8.18
C PHE A 246 8.06 -8.22 -7.91
N LYS A 247 9.24 -8.79 -7.67
CA LYS A 247 9.39 -10.21 -7.27
C LYS A 247 8.74 -10.51 -5.92
N SER A 248 8.96 -9.65 -4.92
CA SER A 248 8.38 -9.82 -3.58
C SER A 248 6.86 -9.75 -3.60
N SER A 249 6.30 -8.76 -4.30
CA SER A 249 4.86 -8.57 -4.55
C SER A 249 4.26 -9.78 -5.24
N PHE A 250 4.93 -10.32 -6.28
CA PHE A 250 4.48 -11.52 -6.97
C PHE A 250 4.45 -12.76 -6.07
N LEU A 251 5.56 -13.03 -5.37
CA LEU A 251 5.65 -14.18 -4.48
C LEU A 251 4.64 -14.09 -3.33
N LEU A 252 4.47 -12.91 -2.75
CA LEU A 252 3.54 -12.70 -1.65
C LEU A 252 2.09 -12.76 -2.15
N HIS A 253 1.68 -11.83 -3.01
CA HIS A 253 0.27 -11.63 -3.34
C HIS A 253 -0.31 -12.68 -4.28
N ILE A 254 0.50 -13.30 -5.14
CA ILE A 254 -0.01 -14.32 -6.07
C ILE A 254 0.35 -15.72 -5.60
N MET A 255 1.62 -15.97 -5.30
CA MET A 255 2.05 -17.33 -4.97
C MET A 255 1.59 -17.72 -3.55
N GLY A 256 1.82 -16.86 -2.56
CA GLY A 256 1.44 -17.06 -1.15
C GLY A 256 -0.05 -16.79 -0.87
N GLU A 257 -0.46 -15.53 -0.81
CA GLU A 257 -1.83 -15.09 -0.44
C GLU A 257 -2.91 -15.74 -1.33
N GLY A 258 -2.62 -15.89 -2.62
CA GLY A 258 -3.52 -16.59 -3.54
C GLY A 258 -3.75 -18.06 -3.17
N THR A 259 -2.78 -18.70 -2.52
CA THR A 259 -2.92 -20.05 -1.92
C THR A 259 -3.67 -19.96 -0.59
N PHE A 260 -3.43 -18.92 0.20
CA PHE A 260 -4.11 -18.67 1.46
C PHE A 260 -5.62 -18.51 1.31
N ILE A 261 -6.13 -17.96 0.19
CA ILE A 261 -7.58 -17.90 -0.05
C ILE A 261 -8.23 -19.29 0.06
N ASP A 262 -7.61 -20.30 -0.52
CA ASP A 262 -8.10 -21.68 -0.47
C ASP A 262 -7.91 -22.29 0.92
N LEU A 263 -6.79 -22.01 1.60
CA LEU A 263 -6.53 -22.45 2.97
C LEU A 263 -7.57 -21.89 3.94
N LEU A 264 -7.78 -20.57 3.92
CA LEU A 264 -8.73 -19.90 4.78
C LEU A 264 -10.15 -20.41 4.54
N LYS A 265 -10.52 -20.71 3.29
CA LYS A 265 -11.83 -21.31 3.00
C LYS A 265 -11.94 -22.73 3.56
N PHE A 266 -10.91 -23.55 3.41
CA PHE A 266 -10.85 -24.90 3.96
C PHE A 266 -10.99 -24.90 5.49
N LEU A 267 -10.25 -24.01 6.16
CA LEU A 267 -10.33 -23.83 7.61
C LEU A 267 -11.71 -23.27 8.01
N GLU A 268 -12.25 -22.30 7.28
CA GLU A 268 -13.59 -21.74 7.49
C GLU A 268 -14.64 -22.86 7.49
N ASP A 269 -14.59 -23.75 6.50
CA ASP A 269 -15.50 -24.89 6.38
C ASP A 269 -15.30 -25.88 7.54
N GLY A 270 -14.06 -26.19 7.93
CA GLY A 270 -13.78 -27.02 9.10
C GLY A 270 -14.37 -26.48 10.40
N PHE A 271 -14.26 -25.17 10.65
CA PHE A 271 -14.88 -24.56 11.82
C PHE A 271 -16.42 -24.54 11.75
N ARG A 272 -17.01 -24.45 10.55
CA ARG A 272 -18.47 -24.60 10.38
C ARG A 272 -18.94 -26.01 10.71
N ASP A 273 -18.20 -27.03 10.27
CA ASP A 273 -18.50 -28.43 10.57
C ASP A 273 -18.45 -28.70 12.09
N LEU A 274 -17.53 -28.02 12.79
CA LEU A 274 -17.40 -28.02 14.24
C LEU A 274 -18.38 -27.09 14.98
N VAL A 275 -19.24 -26.37 14.26
CA VAL A 275 -20.21 -25.42 14.82
C VAL A 275 -19.54 -24.24 15.57
N ASP A 276 -18.26 -23.94 15.26
CA ASP A 276 -17.55 -22.74 15.73
C ASP A 276 -17.74 -21.59 14.72
N TRP A 277 -18.91 -20.99 14.77
CA TRP A 277 -19.31 -19.91 13.87
C TRP A 277 -18.43 -18.67 13.98
N GLN A 278 -17.80 -18.42 15.12
CA GLN A 278 -16.97 -17.24 15.36
C GLN A 278 -15.60 -17.39 14.69
N SER A 279 -14.98 -18.57 14.76
CA SER A 279 -13.76 -18.87 14.02
C SER A 279 -13.99 -18.91 12.51
N ALA A 280 -15.12 -19.47 12.07
CA ALA A 280 -15.52 -19.41 10.67
C ALA A 280 -15.74 -17.97 10.18
N LYS A 281 -16.38 -17.11 10.98
CA LYS A 281 -16.57 -15.69 10.67
C LYS A 281 -15.23 -14.97 10.55
N LEU A 282 -14.31 -15.19 11.49
CA LEU A 282 -12.96 -14.63 11.48
C LEU A 282 -12.24 -14.96 10.18
N LEU A 283 -12.17 -16.24 9.80
CA LEU A 283 -11.51 -16.68 8.57
C LEU A 283 -12.20 -16.16 7.32
N SER A 284 -13.53 -16.05 7.32
CA SER A 284 -14.25 -15.43 6.21
C SER A 284 -13.95 -13.94 6.06
N LEU A 285 -13.66 -13.22 7.14
CA LEU A 285 -13.28 -11.81 7.08
C LEU A 285 -11.84 -11.67 6.56
N ALA A 286 -10.89 -12.41 7.12
CA ALA A 286 -9.52 -12.45 6.63
C ALA A 286 -9.46 -12.83 5.14
N ARG A 287 -10.21 -13.84 4.70
CA ARG A 287 -10.27 -14.24 3.29
C ARG A 287 -10.80 -13.16 2.34
N LYS A 288 -11.67 -12.26 2.81
CA LYS A 288 -12.12 -11.10 2.01
C LYS A 288 -11.03 -10.05 1.88
N ASP A 289 -10.20 -9.92 2.89
CA ASP A 289 -9.03 -9.04 2.89
C ASP A 289 -7.98 -9.60 1.91
N GLU A 290 -7.64 -10.88 2.02
CA GLU A 290 -6.74 -11.58 1.08
C GLU A 290 -7.19 -11.49 -0.37
N ALA A 291 -8.49 -11.62 -0.65
CA ALA A 291 -9.00 -11.48 -2.01
C ALA A 291 -8.67 -10.11 -2.64
N ARG A 292 -8.60 -9.04 -1.83
CA ARG A 292 -8.18 -7.72 -2.29
C ARG A 292 -6.67 -7.64 -2.50
N HIS A 293 -5.88 -8.26 -1.63
CA HIS A 293 -4.42 -8.28 -1.74
C HIS A 293 -3.99 -9.03 -3.01
N VAL A 294 -4.59 -10.19 -3.26
CA VAL A 294 -4.39 -10.98 -4.50
C VAL A 294 -4.82 -10.18 -5.74
N SER A 295 -5.96 -9.48 -5.68
CA SER A 295 -6.43 -8.62 -6.78
C SER A 295 -5.43 -7.52 -7.11
N TYR A 296 -4.77 -6.96 -6.10
CA TYR A 296 -3.67 -6.00 -6.30
C TYR A 296 -2.47 -6.67 -6.97
N GLY A 297 -1.99 -7.79 -6.43
CA GLY A 297 -0.85 -8.53 -6.99
C GLY A 297 -1.05 -8.92 -8.46
N MET A 298 -2.24 -9.45 -8.80
CA MET A 298 -2.60 -9.79 -10.17
C MET A 298 -2.63 -8.56 -11.08
N GLY A 299 -3.21 -7.45 -10.62
CA GLY A 299 -3.23 -6.20 -11.36
C GLY A 299 -1.83 -5.61 -11.59
N ASN A 300 -0.94 -5.76 -10.60
CA ASN A 300 0.46 -5.33 -10.69
C ASN A 300 1.23 -6.16 -11.72
N VAL A 301 1.12 -7.49 -11.70
CA VAL A 301 1.75 -8.35 -12.70
C VAL A 301 1.23 -8.06 -14.11
N LYS A 302 -0.09 -7.92 -14.29
CA LYS A 302 -0.68 -7.57 -15.60
C LYS A 302 -0.13 -6.24 -16.12
N HIS A 303 -0.07 -5.22 -15.27
CA HIS A 303 0.45 -3.91 -15.63
C HIS A 303 1.93 -4.00 -16.05
N THR A 304 2.77 -4.67 -15.25
CA THR A 304 4.20 -4.80 -15.54
C THR A 304 4.45 -5.59 -16.82
N LEU A 305 3.76 -6.71 -17.03
CA LEU A 305 3.93 -7.55 -18.24
C LEU A 305 3.41 -6.88 -19.50
N ALA A 306 2.33 -6.10 -19.42
CA ALA A 306 1.84 -5.32 -20.55
C ALA A 306 2.84 -4.24 -21.00
N ASN A 307 3.56 -3.62 -20.06
CA ASN A 307 4.59 -2.63 -20.36
C ASN A 307 5.94 -3.24 -20.75
N ASN A 308 6.29 -4.40 -20.17
CA ASN A 308 7.54 -5.10 -20.43
C ASN A 308 7.36 -6.63 -20.33
N PRO A 309 7.02 -7.29 -21.44
CA PRO A 309 6.85 -8.74 -21.46
C PRO A 309 8.09 -9.54 -21.02
N ALA A 310 9.30 -8.99 -21.17
CA ALA A 310 10.53 -9.66 -20.75
C ALA A 310 10.62 -9.86 -19.23
N LYS A 311 9.85 -9.10 -18.43
CA LYS A 311 9.77 -9.28 -16.97
C LYS A 311 9.21 -10.63 -16.54
N ILE A 312 8.59 -11.39 -17.45
CA ILE A 312 8.22 -12.78 -17.16
C ILE A 312 9.41 -13.62 -16.71
N ALA A 313 10.62 -13.36 -17.24
CA ALA A 313 11.83 -14.08 -16.84
C ALA A 313 12.14 -13.86 -15.34
N ALA A 314 11.94 -12.65 -14.82
CA ALA A 314 12.15 -12.38 -13.41
C ALA A 314 11.20 -13.17 -12.48
N LEU A 315 9.95 -13.37 -12.92
CA LEU A 315 8.96 -14.19 -12.20
C LEU A 315 9.33 -15.68 -12.23
N LYS A 316 9.82 -16.17 -13.38
CA LYS A 316 10.35 -17.53 -13.50
C LYS A 316 11.52 -17.75 -12.55
N ASP A 317 12.52 -16.90 -12.68
CA ASP A 317 13.78 -17.03 -11.95
C ASP A 317 13.53 -17.05 -10.45
N VAL A 318 12.68 -16.16 -9.93
CA VAL A 318 12.44 -16.10 -8.48
C VAL A 318 11.71 -17.33 -7.96
N VAL A 319 10.74 -17.88 -8.71
CA VAL A 319 10.01 -19.09 -8.31
C VAL A 319 10.92 -20.30 -8.31
N PHE A 320 11.73 -20.49 -9.36
CA PHE A 320 12.65 -21.63 -9.42
C PHE A 320 13.81 -21.50 -8.43
N GLN A 321 14.32 -20.29 -8.18
CA GLN A 321 15.31 -20.07 -7.12
C GLN A 321 14.75 -20.42 -5.74
N ARG A 322 13.53 -19.95 -5.44
CA ARG A 322 12.83 -20.29 -4.19
C ARG A 322 12.62 -21.81 -4.07
N LYS A 323 12.18 -22.47 -5.15
CA LYS A 323 12.05 -23.94 -5.18
C LYS A 323 13.36 -24.63 -4.84
N ASN A 324 14.44 -24.30 -5.56
CA ASN A 324 15.74 -24.94 -5.37
C ASN A 324 16.26 -24.76 -3.94
N TYR A 325 16.02 -23.58 -3.34
CA TYR A 325 16.36 -23.32 -1.95
C TYR A 325 15.57 -24.24 -1.00
N LEU A 326 14.25 -24.34 -1.16
CA LEU A 326 13.38 -25.13 -0.27
C LEU A 326 13.60 -26.64 -0.42
N ASP A 327 13.71 -27.14 -1.65
CA ASP A 327 13.99 -28.56 -1.93
C ASP A 327 15.30 -29.03 -1.27
N SER A 328 16.27 -28.11 -1.08
CA SER A 328 17.56 -28.42 -0.47
C SER A 328 17.55 -28.45 1.06
N GLN A 329 16.51 -27.93 1.71
CA GLN A 329 16.54 -27.64 3.14
C GLN A 329 15.40 -28.21 3.98
N SER A 330 14.22 -28.47 3.41
CA SER A 330 13.09 -28.99 4.19
C SER A 330 12.12 -29.87 3.39
N ALA A 331 11.55 -30.83 4.11
CA ALA A 331 10.33 -31.52 3.69
C ALA A 331 9.09 -30.75 4.19
N GLU A 332 7.92 -31.13 3.69
CA GLU A 332 6.62 -30.62 4.14
C GLU A 332 6.46 -30.66 5.67
N SER A 333 5.78 -29.65 6.22
CA SER A 333 5.51 -29.58 7.67
C SER A 333 4.45 -30.62 8.06
N SER A 334 4.90 -31.79 8.52
CA SER A 334 4.02 -32.85 9.00
C SER A 334 3.11 -32.38 10.15
N LEU A 335 3.63 -31.51 11.02
CA LEU A 335 2.87 -30.94 12.14
C LEU A 335 1.67 -30.10 11.67
N LEU A 336 1.84 -29.31 10.61
CA LEU A 336 0.74 -28.53 10.03
C LEU A 336 -0.27 -29.47 9.34
N LEU A 337 0.21 -30.44 8.57
CA LEU A 337 -0.65 -31.39 7.86
C LEU A 337 -1.52 -32.20 8.83
N GLU A 338 -0.93 -32.72 9.91
CA GLU A 338 -1.64 -33.45 10.95
C GLU A 338 -2.67 -32.57 11.65
N SER A 339 -2.30 -31.32 11.99
CA SER A 339 -3.21 -30.38 12.63
C SER A 339 -4.43 -30.06 11.75
N MET A 340 -4.21 -29.85 10.45
CA MET A 340 -5.31 -29.63 9.50
C MET A 340 -6.19 -30.87 9.31
N ALA A 341 -5.58 -32.07 9.29
CA ALA A 341 -6.30 -33.32 9.20
C ALA A 341 -7.18 -33.57 10.45
N ILE A 342 -6.66 -33.27 11.65
CA ILE A 342 -7.44 -33.34 12.89
C ILE A 342 -8.61 -32.35 12.86
N LEU A 343 -8.37 -31.11 12.41
CA LEU A 343 -9.43 -30.09 12.30
C LEU A 343 -10.56 -30.57 11.38
N LYS A 344 -10.25 -31.03 10.16
CA LYS A 344 -11.27 -31.48 9.21
C LYS A 344 -11.91 -32.80 9.57
N GLY A 345 -11.17 -33.71 10.20
CA GLY A 345 -11.75 -34.93 10.78
C GLY A 345 -12.66 -34.65 11.97
N GLY A 346 -12.67 -33.43 12.51
CA GLY A 346 -13.41 -33.08 13.72
C GLY A 346 -12.85 -33.72 15.00
N GLY A 347 -11.60 -34.20 14.96
CA GLY A 347 -10.96 -34.97 16.03
C GLY A 347 -10.04 -36.07 15.49
N GLN A 348 -9.31 -36.74 16.39
CA GLN A 348 -8.36 -37.80 16.02
C GLN A 348 -9.02 -39.04 15.41
N GLU A 349 -10.26 -39.35 15.78
CA GLU A 349 -10.93 -40.59 15.35
C GLU A 349 -11.12 -40.67 13.83
N CYS A 350 -11.31 -39.52 13.17
CA CYS A 350 -11.53 -39.42 11.73
C CYS A 350 -10.35 -38.76 10.98
N ILE A 351 -9.14 -38.80 11.57
CA ILE A 351 -7.96 -38.13 10.99
C ILE A 351 -7.63 -38.59 9.57
N ALA A 352 -7.87 -39.87 9.24
CA ALA A 352 -7.63 -40.38 7.89
C ALA A 352 -8.48 -39.67 6.84
N GLN A 353 -9.77 -39.44 7.14
CA GLN A 353 -10.68 -38.69 6.26
C GLN A 353 -10.26 -37.22 6.16
N GLY A 354 -9.89 -36.61 7.29
CA GLY A 354 -9.37 -35.25 7.31
C GLY A 354 -8.07 -35.09 6.51
N PHE A 355 -7.21 -36.11 6.51
CA PHE A 355 -5.98 -36.11 5.72
C PHE A 355 -6.27 -36.20 4.20
N ASP A 356 -7.24 -37.01 3.79
CA ASP A 356 -7.69 -37.05 2.40
C ASP A 356 -8.20 -35.67 1.93
N GLU A 357 -8.93 -34.94 2.79
CA GLU A 357 -9.36 -33.57 2.51
C GLU A 357 -8.19 -32.58 2.41
N VAL A 358 -7.15 -32.73 3.24
CA VAL A 358 -5.91 -31.93 3.12
C VAL A 358 -5.22 -32.19 1.78
N MET A 359 -5.22 -33.43 1.29
CA MET A 359 -4.63 -33.76 -0.01
C MET A 359 -5.44 -33.17 -1.18
N GLU A 360 -6.77 -33.16 -1.09
CA GLU A 360 -7.63 -32.48 -2.07
C GLU A 360 -7.43 -30.96 -2.03
N LEU A 361 -7.22 -30.37 -0.84
CA LEU A 361 -6.90 -28.96 -0.69
C LEU A 361 -5.63 -28.59 -1.48
N LYS A 362 -4.55 -29.37 -1.36
CA LYS A 362 -3.31 -29.13 -2.11
C LYS A 362 -3.56 -29.14 -3.62
N SER A 363 -4.33 -30.12 -4.11
CA SER A 363 -4.69 -30.22 -5.52
C SER A 363 -5.56 -29.05 -5.99
N LYS A 364 -6.46 -28.56 -5.14
CA LYS A 364 -7.27 -27.37 -5.40
C LYS A 364 -6.43 -26.10 -5.45
N MET A 365 -5.49 -25.92 -4.51
CA MET A 365 -4.57 -24.80 -4.47
C MET A 365 -3.71 -24.70 -5.73
N GLU A 366 -3.15 -25.82 -6.20
CA GLU A 366 -2.36 -25.87 -7.44
C GLU A 366 -3.19 -25.42 -8.65
N ARG A 367 -4.42 -25.95 -8.79
CA ARG A 367 -5.34 -25.60 -9.88
C ARG A 367 -5.70 -24.11 -9.86
N ASN A 368 -6.09 -23.59 -8.70
CA ASN A 368 -6.48 -22.18 -8.57
C ASN A 368 -5.29 -21.23 -8.77
N ARG A 369 -4.09 -21.62 -8.36
CA ARG A 369 -2.86 -20.85 -8.62
C ARG A 369 -2.52 -20.79 -10.09
N THR A 370 -2.59 -21.92 -10.79
CA THR A 370 -2.41 -21.99 -12.25
C THR A 370 -3.40 -21.06 -12.94
N ARG A 371 -4.69 -21.11 -12.58
CA ARG A 371 -5.71 -20.21 -13.14
C ARG A 371 -5.37 -18.74 -12.93
N ARG A 372 -4.98 -18.35 -11.71
CA ARG A 372 -4.60 -16.95 -11.40
C ARG A 372 -3.38 -16.49 -12.22
N LEU A 373 -2.38 -17.35 -12.41
CA LEU A 373 -1.22 -17.05 -13.23
C LEU A 373 -1.62 -16.86 -14.71
N VAL A 374 -2.46 -17.75 -15.25
CA VAL A 374 -3.01 -17.61 -16.62
C VAL A 374 -3.78 -16.30 -16.78
N GLU A 375 -4.63 -15.96 -15.82
CA GLU A 375 -5.37 -14.69 -15.82
C GLU A 375 -4.44 -13.47 -15.82
N CYS A 376 -3.21 -13.59 -15.31
CA CYS A 376 -2.18 -12.55 -15.35
C CYS A 376 -1.48 -12.41 -16.72
N GLY A 377 -1.84 -13.23 -17.70
CA GLY A 377 -1.21 -13.24 -19.03
C GLY A 377 0.03 -14.14 -19.10
N ILE A 378 0.19 -15.06 -18.16
CA ILE A 378 1.23 -16.09 -18.19
C ILE A 378 0.72 -17.26 -19.02
N ASP A 379 1.55 -17.74 -19.95
CA ASP A 379 1.25 -18.93 -20.75
C ASP A 379 0.90 -20.15 -19.88
N GLU A 380 0.00 -21.01 -20.33
CA GLU A 380 -0.57 -22.10 -19.52
C GLU A 380 0.48 -23.12 -19.08
N ASP A 381 1.36 -23.55 -19.99
CA ASP A 381 2.42 -24.51 -19.66
C ASP A 381 3.34 -23.94 -18.59
N LEU A 382 3.71 -22.67 -18.76
CA LEU A 382 4.51 -21.96 -17.79
C LEU A 382 3.79 -21.77 -16.44
N ALA A 383 2.50 -21.43 -16.46
CA ALA A 383 1.71 -21.25 -15.25
C ALA A 383 1.64 -22.57 -14.43
N VAL A 384 1.51 -23.70 -15.12
CA VAL A 384 1.56 -25.04 -14.50
C VAL A 384 2.93 -25.29 -13.87
N ASP A 385 4.02 -25.00 -14.60
CA ASP A 385 5.38 -25.19 -14.09
C ASP A 385 5.66 -24.35 -12.84
N LEU A 386 5.28 -23.06 -12.87
CA LEU A 386 5.43 -22.16 -11.72
C LEU A 386 4.57 -22.61 -10.53
N SER A 387 3.35 -23.07 -10.79
CA SER A 387 2.46 -23.55 -9.73
C SER A 387 3.01 -24.80 -9.05
N LYS A 388 3.46 -25.79 -9.82
CA LYS A 388 4.11 -27.01 -9.30
C LYS A 388 5.38 -26.69 -8.53
N ALA A 389 6.16 -25.72 -8.99
CA ALA A 389 7.38 -25.32 -8.32
C ALA A 389 7.17 -24.73 -6.92
N HIS A 390 5.98 -24.19 -6.65
CA HIS A 390 5.60 -23.63 -5.35
C HIS A 390 4.97 -24.65 -4.39
N THR A 391 4.37 -25.72 -4.91
CA THR A 391 3.45 -26.59 -4.15
C THR A 391 4.03 -27.44 -3.00
N PRO A 392 5.35 -27.58 -2.76
CA PRO A 392 5.82 -28.32 -1.58
C PRO A 392 5.50 -27.65 -0.24
N ASN A 393 5.19 -26.37 -0.19
CA ASN A 393 4.90 -25.67 1.06
C ASN A 393 3.62 -24.85 0.91
N PHE A 394 2.78 -24.81 1.94
CA PHE A 394 1.51 -24.03 1.94
C PHE A 394 1.72 -22.49 1.84
N MET A 395 2.98 -22.04 1.68
CA MET A 395 3.42 -20.69 1.30
C MET A 395 4.82 -20.72 0.65
#